data_AF-A0A1H0GKJ8-F1
#
_entry.id   AF-A0A1H0GKJ8-F1
#
_cell.length_a   1.000
_cell.length_b   1.000
_cell.length_c   1.000
_cell.angle_alpha   90.00
_cell.angle_beta   90.00
_cell.angle_gamma   90.00
#
_symmetry.space_group_name_H-M   'P 1'
#
loop_
_entity.id
_entity.type
_entity.pdbx_description
1 polymer ?
#
loop_
_entity_poly.entity_id
_entity_poly.type
_entity_poly.pdbx_seq_one_letter_code
_entity_poly.pdbx_strand_id
1 'polypeptide(L)' 'MSRPAAPSMPTEKQIRDLSELMSKLNPDAKIHRIGPDGVTFIYDGQLSFQSWADEPFSAEVKNV' A
#
# COMPACT_ATOMS: atom_id res chain seq x y z
N MET A 1 14.25 -13.15 -25.44
CA MET A 1 13.10 -12.56 -24.74
C MET A 1 13.63 -11.52 -23.77
N SER A 2 13.38 -10.22 -24.02
CA SER A 2 13.74 -9.13 -23.10
C SER A 2 12.97 -9.31 -21.79
N ARG A 3 13.67 -9.34 -20.65
CA ARG A 3 13.01 -9.30 -19.34
C ARG A 3 12.12 -8.05 -19.29
N PRO A 4 10.86 -8.14 -18.82
CA PRO A 4 10.07 -6.95 -18.60
C PRO A 4 10.86 -6.03 -17.66
N ALA A 5 11.08 -4.79 -18.09
CA ALA A 5 11.72 -3.79 -17.24
C ALA A 5 10.96 -3.77 -15.92
N ALA A 6 11.67 -3.91 -14.80
CA ALA A 6 11.04 -3.81 -13.49
C ALA A 6 10.24 -2.50 -13.44
N PRO A 7 8.99 -2.52 -12.96
CA PRO A 7 8.20 -1.30 -12.84
C PRO A 7 9.01 -0.25 -12.07
N SER A 8 9.19 0.91 -12.69
CA SER A 8 10.04 1.97 -12.14
C SER A 8 9.43 2.49 -10.85
N MET A 9 10.23 2.45 -9.78
CA MET A 9 9.88 3.08 -8.52
C MET A 9 9.59 4.57 -8.74
N PRO A 10 8.63 5.16 -8.00
CA PRO A 10 8.41 6.59 -7.98
C PRO A 10 9.70 7.33 -7.63
N THR A 11 9.99 8.40 -8.36
CA THR A 11 11.13 9.27 -8.06
C THR A 11 10.86 10.09 -6.80
N GLU A 12 11.93 10.55 -6.14
CA GLU A 12 11.82 11.41 -4.95
C GLU A 12 10.99 12.67 -5.22
N LYS A 13 11.16 13.29 -6.39
CA LYS A 13 10.37 14.45 -6.79
C LYS A 13 8.88 14.13 -6.83
N GLN A 14 8.51 13.01 -7.47
CA GLN A 14 7.12 12.58 -7.54
C GLN A 14 6.53 12.32 -6.16
N ILE A 15 7.30 11.71 -5.24
CA ILE A 15 6.84 11.45 -3.87
C ILE A 15 6.58 12.76 -3.13
N ARG A 16 7.47 13.75 -3.25
CA ARG A 16 7.32 15.07 -2.61
C ARG A 16 6.13 15.84 -3.16
N ASP A 17 6.02 15.94 -4.48
CA ASP A 17 4.92 16.65 -5.15
C ASP A 17 3.57 16.05 -4.73
N LEU A 18 3.49 14.72 -4.66
CA LEU A 18 2.27 14.00 -4.30
C LEU A 18 1.95 14.14 -2.81
N SER A 19 2.96 14.13 -1.93
CA SER A 19 2.77 14.43 -0.50
C SER A 19 2.25 15.85 -0.25
N GLU A 20 2.70 16.83 -1.02
CA GLU A 20 2.24 18.22 -0.90
C GLU A 20 0.81 18.40 -1.42
N LEU A 21 0.46 17.73 -2.53
CA LEU A 21 -0.91 17.71 -3.02
C LEU A 21 -1.84 17.01 -2.01
N MET A 22 -1.37 15.92 -1.42
CA MET A 22 -2.18 15.14 -0.50
C MET A 22 -2.43 15.88 0.80
N SER A 23 -1.45 16.62 1.34
CA SER A 23 -1.65 17.44 2.54
C SER A 23 -2.67 18.57 2.33
N LYS A 24 -2.83 19.07 1.10
CA LYS A 24 -3.88 20.05 0.75
C LYS A 24 -5.26 19.42 0.61
N LEU A 25 -5.32 18.17 0.14
CA LEU A 25 -6.58 17.47 -0.10
C LEU A 25 -7.14 16.82 1.16
N ASN A 26 -6.27 16.15 1.93
CA ASN A 26 -6.61 15.51 3.18
C ASN A 26 -5.40 15.58 4.13
N PRO A 27 -5.42 16.47 5.14
CA PRO A 27 -4.29 16.65 6.04
C PRO A 27 -4.00 15.43 6.92
N ASP A 28 -4.97 14.51 7.06
CA ASP A 28 -4.83 13.30 7.88
C ASP A 28 -4.21 12.13 7.09
N ALA A 29 -4.00 12.29 5.78
CA ALA A 29 -3.40 11.28 4.94
C ALA A 29 -1.89 11.14 5.20
N LYS A 30 -1.43 9.93 5.51
CA LYS A 30 -0.01 9.61 5.71
C LYS A 30 0.46 8.58 4.71
N ILE A 31 1.68 8.74 4.20
CA ILE A 31 2.31 7.74 3.33
C ILE A 31 2.55 6.46 4.15
N HIS A 32 2.00 5.36 3.67
CA HIS A 32 2.17 4.03 4.26
C HIS A 32 3.21 3.20 3.51
N ARG A 33 3.16 3.20 2.18
CA ARG A 33 4.03 2.38 1.34
C ARG A 33 4.40 3.12 0.07
N ILE A 34 5.64 2.92 -0.38
CA ILE A 34 6.12 3.33 -1.69
C ILE A 34 6.59 2.07 -2.39
N GLY A 35 6.07 1.82 -3.59
CA GLY A 35 6.35 0.61 -4.34
C GLY A 35 6.22 0.82 -5.84
N PRO A 36 6.42 -0.26 -6.62
CA PRO A 36 6.28 -0.21 -8.08
C PRO A 36 4.86 0.19 -8.53
N ASP A 37 3.86 -0.02 -7.67
CA ASP A 37 2.48 0.37 -7.91
C ASP A 37 2.20 1.85 -7.59
N GLY A 38 3.16 2.57 -6.99
CA GLY A 38 3.04 3.98 -6.61
C GLY A 38 3.17 4.24 -5.11
N VAL A 39 2.49 5.29 -4.63
CA VAL A 39 2.48 5.71 -3.23
C VAL A 39 1.11 5.42 -2.62
N THR A 40 1.08 4.61 -1.56
CA THR A 40 -0.13 4.27 -0.81
C THR A 40 -0.26 5.19 0.39
N PHE A 41 -1.42 5.82 0.55
CA PHE A 41 -1.76 6.62 1.73
C PHE A 41 -2.73 5.89 2.63
N ILE A 42 -2.59 6.09 3.93
CA ILE A 42 -3.56 5.71 4.94
C ILE A 42 -4.21 6.97 5.48
N TYR A 43 -5.50 6.88 5.70
CA TYR A 43 -6.33 7.90 6.32
C TYR A 43 -6.75 7.42 7.70
N ASP A 44 -6.90 8.33 8.67
CA ASP A 44 -7.28 7.97 10.03
C ASP A 44 -8.57 7.14 10.04
N GLY A 45 -8.52 5.96 10.67
CA GLY A 45 -9.62 4.98 10.70
C GLY A 45 -9.53 3.82 9.70
N GLN A 46 -8.65 3.86 8.70
CA GLN A 46 -8.39 2.73 7.78
C GLN A 46 -7.15 1.92 8.18
N LEU A 47 -7.16 1.37 9.40
CA LEU A 47 -6.30 0.24 9.76
C LEU A 47 -7.17 -1.01 9.96
N SER A 48 -7.97 -1.38 8.96
CA SER A 48 -8.43 -2.76 8.87
C SER A 48 -7.36 -3.57 8.17
N PHE A 49 -6.23 -3.78 8.86
CA PHE A 49 -5.48 -5.00 8.62
C PHE A 49 -6.43 -6.11 9.04
N GLN A 50 -7.08 -6.76 8.08
CA GLN A 50 -7.56 -8.11 8.34
C GLN A 50 -6.26 -8.90 8.57
N SER A 51 -5.91 -9.08 9.84
CA SER A 51 -4.75 -9.85 10.23
C SER A 51 -5.05 -11.29 9.81
N TRP A 52 -4.48 -11.71 8.68
CA TRP A 52 -4.42 -13.12 8.29
C TRP A 52 -3.66 -13.97 9.33
N ALA A 53 -3.17 -13.36 10.41
CA ALA A 53 -2.53 -14.01 11.53
C ALA A 53 -3.48 -14.92 12.33
N ASP A 54 -4.79 -14.62 12.34
CA ASP A 54 -5.77 -15.33 13.19
C ASP A 54 -6.81 -16.13 12.39
N GLU A 55 -6.81 -16.04 11.06
CA GLU A 55 -7.66 -16.89 10.22
C GLU A 55 -6.93 -18.21 9.93
N PRO A 56 -7.47 -19.37 10.33
CA PRO A 56 -6.91 -20.65 9.93
C PRO A 56 -6.94 -20.72 8.40
N PHE A 57 -5.81 -21.09 7.80
CA PHE A 57 -5.71 -21.24 6.36
C PHE A 57 -6.81 -22.21 5.89
N SER A 58 -7.60 -21.84 4.88
CA SER A 58 -8.82 -22.58 4.50
C SER A 58 -8.64 -24.07 4.20
N ALA A 59 -7.40 -24.54 4.02
CA ALA A 59 -7.07 -25.96 3.87
C ALA A 59 -6.99 -26.75 5.20
N GLU A 60 -6.98 -26.08 6.36
CA GLU A 60 -6.85 -26.70 7.69
C GLU A 60 -8.21 -27.02 8.36
N VAL A 61 -9.32 -26.58 7.78
CA VAL A 61 -10.66 -26.94 8.26
C VAL A 61 -10.91 -28.40 7.91
N LYS A 62 -10.44 -29.31 8.78
CA LYS A 62 -10.83 -30.72 8.76
C LYS A 62 -12.34 -30.78 8.90
N ASN A 63 -13.00 -31.26 7.85
CA ASN A 63 -14.38 -31.74 7.91
C ASN A 63 -14.49 -32.73 9.08
N VAL A 64 -15.24 -32.34 10.10
CA VAL A 64 -15.74 -33.22 11.16
C VAL A 64 -17.07 -33.81 10.69
#